data_AF-A0A0F8XI95-F1
#
_entry.id   AF-A0A0F8XI95-F1
#
_cell.length_a   1.000
_cell.length_b   1.000
_cell.length_c   1.000
_cell.angle_alpha   90.00
_cell.angle_beta   90.00
_cell.angle_gamma   90.00
#
_symmetry.space_group_name_H-M   'P 1'
#
loop_
_entity.id
_entity.type
_entity.pdbx_description
1 polymer ?
#
loop_
_entity_poly.entity_id
_entity_poly.type
_entity_poly.pdbx_seq_one_letter_code
_entity_poly.pdbx_strand_id
1 'polypeptide(L)' 'MKTNTQITSNKNEKIKKIIKLRNKNKRDKYSLFLIEGYRELLRASVSDIKIDSLYFCKNLFLKNNEYKQKHKKSK' A
#
# COMPACT_ATOMS: atom_id res chain seq x y z
N MET A 1 15.25 13.08 14.74
CA MET A 1 15.69 13.26 13.34
C MET A 1 14.45 13.48 12.48
N LYS A 2 14.28 14.66 11.85
CA LYS A 2 13.18 14.89 10.90
C LYS A 2 13.57 14.26 9.56
N THR A 3 13.16 13.02 9.32
CA THR A 3 13.30 12.41 8.00
C THR A 3 12.26 13.04 7.09
N ASN A 4 12.67 13.94 6.18
CA ASN A 4 11.77 14.58 5.24
C ASN A 4 11.38 13.58 4.12
N THR A 5 10.56 12.59 4.48
CA THR A 5 10.13 11.46 3.62
C THR A 5 8.77 11.71 2.96
N GLN A 6 8.20 12.90 3.11
CA GLN A 6 6.92 13.27 2.55
C GLN A 6 7.03 13.46 1.03
N ILE A 7 6.17 12.76 0.28
CA ILE A 7 6.07 12.91 -1.17
C ILE A 7 4.83 13.75 -1.47
N THR A 8 5.03 14.89 -2.14
CA THR A 8 3.94 15.80 -2.53
C THR A 8 3.77 15.91 -4.05
N SER A 9 4.76 15.47 -4.83
CA SER A 9 4.75 15.60 -6.29
C SER A 9 4.49 14.27 -6.99
N ASN A 10 3.59 14.28 -7.96
CA ASN A 10 3.36 13.18 -8.91
C ASN A 10 4.54 12.93 -9.86
N LYS A 11 5.47 13.89 -10.00
CA LYS A 11 6.71 13.73 -10.78
C LYS A 11 7.75 12.86 -10.08
N ASN A 12 7.54 12.50 -8.81
CA ASN A 12 8.44 11.64 -8.05
C ASN A 12 8.56 10.24 -8.70
N GLU A 13 9.80 9.79 -8.94
CA GLU A 13 10.09 8.51 -9.59
C GLU A 13 9.47 7.30 -8.87
N LYS A 14 9.39 7.33 -7.52
CA LYS A 14 8.73 6.27 -6.74
C LYS A 14 7.24 6.18 -7.06
N ILE A 15 6.57 7.33 -7.15
CA ILE A 15 5.15 7.41 -7.50
C ILE A 15 4.92 6.97 -8.96
N LYS A 16 5.78 7.38 -9.88
CA LYS A 16 5.71 6.89 -11.27
C LYS A 16 5.87 5.37 -11.35
N LYS A 17 6.78 4.78 -10.55
CA LYS A 17 6.97 3.33 -10.47
C LYS A 17 5.70 2.63 -9.97
N ILE A 18 5.08 3.14 -8.90
CA ILE A 18 3.78 2.66 -8.39
C ILE A 18 2.73 2.66 -9.49
N ILE A 19 2.51 3.80 -10.16
CA ILE A 19 1.50 3.92 -11.22
C ILE A 19 1.73 2.89 -12.33
N LYS A 20 2.99 2.64 -12.70
CA LYS A 20 3.36 1.64 -13.71
C LYS A 20 2.96 0.20 -13.32
N LEU A 21 2.92 -0.15 -12.03
CA LEU A 21 2.56 -1.50 -11.55
C LEU A 21 1.08 -1.87 -11.79
N ARG A 22 0.22 -0.93 -12.21
CA ARG A 22 -1.14 -1.25 -12.68
C ARG A 22 -1.13 -2.15 -13.93
N ASN A 23 -0.07 -2.07 -14.74
CA ASN A 23 0.10 -2.87 -15.94
C ASN A 23 0.73 -4.24 -15.62
N LYS A 24 0.13 -5.34 -16.10
CA LYS A 24 0.63 -6.71 -15.89
C LYS A 24 2.11 -6.87 -16.28
N ASN A 25 2.48 -6.45 -17.48
CA ASN A 25 3.85 -6.56 -17.98
C ASN A 25 4.87 -5.85 -17.07
N LYS A 26 4.47 -4.77 -16.39
CA LYS A 26 5.35 -4.08 -15.44
C LYS A 26 5.43 -4.82 -14.12
N ARG A 27 4.34 -5.45 -13.66
CA ARG A 27 4.38 -6.32 -12.46
C ARG A 27 5.32 -7.49 -12.67
N ASP A 28 5.17 -8.18 -13.79
CA ASP A 28 6.00 -9.34 -14.13
C ASP A 28 7.48 -8.91 -14.23
N LYS A 29 7.77 -7.81 -14.94
CA LYS A 29 9.13 -7.27 -15.08
C LYS A 29 9.79 -6.94 -13.73
N TYR A 30 9.05 -6.35 -12.80
CA TYR A 30 9.60 -5.93 -11.52
C TYR A 30 9.44 -6.98 -10.42
N SER A 31 8.70 -8.07 -10.67
CA SER A 31 8.24 -9.01 -9.65
C SER A 31 7.58 -8.29 -8.45
N LEU A 32 6.79 -7.26 -8.74
CA LEU A 32 6.11 -6.43 -7.75
C LEU A 32 4.66 -6.22 -8.13
N PHE A 33 3.79 -6.10 -7.14
CA PHE A 33 2.39 -5.71 -7.32
C PHE A 33 1.96 -4.73 -6.24
N LEU A 34 0.83 -4.06 -6.45
CA LEU A 34 0.28 -3.12 -5.49
C LEU A 34 -0.78 -3.78 -4.62
N ILE A 35 -0.74 -3.48 -3.33
CA ILE A 35 -1.77 -3.80 -2.35
C ILE A 35 -2.33 -2.47 -1.88
N GLU A 36 -3.61 -2.24 -2.12
CA GLU A 36 -4.32 -1.01 -1.76
C GLU A 36 -5.47 -1.34 -0.81
N GLY A 37 -5.73 -0.46 0.15
CA GLY A 37 -6.77 -0.64 1.16
C GLY A 37 -6.25 -1.18 2.49
N TYR A 38 -6.80 -0.68 3.59
CA TYR A 38 -6.39 -1.06 4.95
C TYR A 38 -6.53 -2.55 5.22
N ARG A 39 -7.64 -3.15 4.75
CA ARG A 39 -7.98 -4.55 5.03
C ARG A 39 -7.05 -5.52 4.32
N GLU A 40 -6.72 -5.21 3.07
CA GLU A 40 -5.82 -5.98 2.22
C GLU A 40 -4.39 -5.86 2.74
N LEU A 41 -3.97 -4.66 3.15
CA LEU A 41 -2.68 -4.44 3.82
C LEU A 41 -2.57 -5.20 5.15
N LEU A 42 -3.64 -5.22 5.95
CA LEU A 42 -3.66 -5.98 7.21
C LEU A 42 -3.49 -7.48 6.93
N ARG A 43 -4.16 -8.03 5.90
CA ARG A 43 -3.97 -9.43 5.49
C ARG A 43 -2.55 -9.71 5.02
N ALA A 44 -1.96 -8.80 4.23
CA ALA A 44 -0.59 -8.91 3.76
C ALA A 44 0.44 -8.83 4.91
N SER A 45 0.14 -8.04 5.95
CA SER A 45 1.03 -7.92 7.12
C SER A 45 1.10 -9.16 8.00
N VAL A 46 0.11 -10.07 7.89
CA VAL A 46 0.05 -11.33 8.63
C VAL A 46 0.27 -12.55 7.74
N SER A 47 0.68 -12.34 6.48
CA SER A 47 1.07 -13.39 5.55
C SER A 47 2.58 -13.41 5.33
N ASP A 48 3.07 -14.42 4.61
CA ASP A 48 4.51 -14.58 4.32
C ASP A 48 5.00 -13.72 3.14
N ILE A 49 4.27 -12.67 2.76
CA ILE A 49 4.64 -11.80 1.65
C ILE A 49 5.68 -10.79 2.12
N LYS A 50 6.78 -10.66 1.38
CA LYS A 50 7.78 -9.61 1.63
C LYS A 50 7.27 -8.25 1.16
N ILE A 51 7.12 -7.30 2.08
CA ILE A 51 6.76 -5.92 1.78
C ILE A 51 8.01 -5.16 1.31
N ASP A 52 8.01 -4.71 0.05
CA ASP A 52 9.11 -3.90 -0.52
C ASP A 52 9.06 -2.44 -0.04
N SER A 53 7.87 -1.82 -0.10
CA SER A 53 7.67 -0.41 0.24
C SER A 53 6.25 -0.19 0.76
N LEU A 54 6.09 0.64 1.81
CA LEU A 54 4.78 1.05 2.34
C LEU A 54 4.59 2.55 2.14
N TYR A 55 3.46 2.94 1.54
CA TYR A 55 3.05 4.33 1.35
C TYR A 55 1.76 4.56 2.13
N PHE A 56 1.69 5.69 2.84
CA PHE A 56 0.50 6.06 3.58
C PHE A 56 0.28 7.57 3.55
N CYS A 57 -0.98 7.97 3.67
CA CYS A 57 -1.39 9.36 3.84
C CYS A 57 -2.24 9.44 5.10
N LYS A 58 -1.71 10.08 6.16
CA LYS A 58 -2.40 10.17 7.45
C LYS A 58 -3.78 10.81 7.34
N ASN A 59 -3.96 11.73 6.40
CA ASN A 59 -5.24 12.39 6.13
C ASN A 59 -6.33 11.43 5.62
N LEU A 60 -5.94 10.26 5.10
CA LEU A 60 -6.88 9.22 4.63
C LEU A 60 -7.19 8.15 5.69
N PHE A 61 -6.59 8.23 6.88
CA PHE A 61 -6.86 7.26 7.94
C PHE A 61 -8.29 7.44 8.45
N LEU A 62 -9.02 6.33 8.60
CA LEU A 62 -10.44 6.35 8.98
C LEU A 62 -10.64 6.55 10.50
N LYS A 63 -9.57 6.88 11.23
CA LYS A 63 -9.51 7.03 12.69
C LYS A 63 -10.24 5.87 13.38
N ASN A 64 -11.36 6.15 14.05
CA ASN A 64 -12.12 5.20 14.87
C ASN A 64 -12.81 4.08 14.06
N ASN A 65 -12.88 4.17 12.74
CA ASN A 65 -13.60 3.20 11.89
C ASN A 65 -12.72 2.10 11.29
N GLU A 66 -11.38 2.12 11.47
CA GLU A 66 -10.52 1.07 10.92
C GLU A 66 -10.78 -0.30 11.57
N TYR A 67 -11.08 -0.31 12.88
CA TYR A 67 -11.36 -1.53 13.63
C TYR A 67 -12.74 -2.16 13.35
N LYS A 68 -13.69 -1.40 12.77
CA LYS A 68 -15.02 -1.94 12.43
C LYS A 68 -15.00 -2.84 11.20
N GLN A 69 -13.91 -2.82 10.43
CA GLN A 69 -13.74 -3.69 9.25
C GLN A 69 -13.16 -5.08 9.61
N LYS A 70 -12.98 -5.37 10.91
CA LYS A 70 -12.54 -6.68 11.40
C LYS A 70 -13.49 -7.77 10.91
N HIS A 71 -12.90 -8.74 10.20
CA HIS A 71 -13.44 -10.01 9.73
C HIS A 71 -14.90 -10.31 10.11
N LYS A 72 -15.83 -10.08 9.17
CA LYS A 72 -16.89 -11.07 8.95
C LYS A 72 -16.18 -12.34 8.48
N LYS A 73 -15.77 -13.20 9.42
CA LYS A 73 -15.45 -14.60 9.08
C LYS A 73 -16.74 -15.17 8.48
N SER A 74 -16.75 -15.41 7.17
CA SER A 74 -17.76 -16.29 6.62
C SER A 74 -17.60 -17.62 7.35
N LYS A 75 -18.70 -18.10 7.94
CA LYS A 75 -18.85 -19.52 8.22
C LYS A 75 -18.71 -20.30 6.92
#